data_AF-A0A951HY97-F1
#
_entry.id   AF-A0A951HY97-F1
#
_cell.length_a   1.000
_cell.length_b   1.000
_cell.length_c   1.000
_cell.angle_alpha   90.00
_cell.angle_beta   90.00
_cell.angle_gamma   90.00
#
_symmetry.space_group_name_H-M   'P 1'
#
loop_
_entity.id
_entity.type
_entity.pdbx_description
1 polymer ?
#
loop_
_entity_poly.entity_id
_entity_poly.type
_entity_poly.pdbx_seq_one_letter_code
_entity_poly.pdbx_strand_id
1 'polypeptide(L)'
;MTHRQYKLIAALLALAALTAAACSGGAAQSGNQSTPTLAYKALYEAVKKKDPEAINKVLSTGTQEMMKTYAGMQKKTYNEVIENGLTETTFAPKLPESRNEKITGNVAILEVKNEKTGAWDALPFAKEDGQWKLAIDTYFRGTMSPSGPTNPEHPGELPPGAQPGVPSATPPNGKPSLKQGPQPGTPLAPGSVPPAEQTPPPAPTQSGKPSAQPEKSKGIKPPTR
;
A
#
# COMPACT_ATOMS: atom_id res chain seq x y z
N MET A 1 -58.47 4.68 -42.03
CA MET A 1 -57.13 4.50 -41.42
C MET A 1 -57.02 3.08 -40.90
N THR A 2 -56.08 2.29 -41.41
CA THR A 2 -56.07 0.83 -41.25
C THR A 2 -55.39 0.40 -39.95
N HIS A 3 -55.93 -0.65 -39.34
CA HIS A 3 -55.57 -1.23 -38.03
C HIS A 3 -54.06 -1.55 -37.86
N ARG A 4 -53.29 -1.62 -38.96
CA ARG A 4 -51.83 -1.81 -38.97
C ARG A 4 -51.04 -0.57 -38.52
N GLN A 5 -51.57 0.64 -38.73
CA GLN A 5 -50.89 1.90 -38.35
C GLN A 5 -50.92 2.13 -36.83
N TYR A 6 -51.98 1.69 -36.13
CA TYR A 6 -52.08 1.78 -34.67
C TYR A 6 -51.12 0.83 -33.92
N LYS A 7 -50.72 -0.30 -34.52
CA LYS A 7 -49.75 -1.21 -33.89
C LYS A 7 -48.31 -0.68 -33.94
N LEU A 8 -47.95 0.06 -35.00
CA LEU A 8 -46.65 0.72 -35.11
C LEU A 8 -46.56 1.96 -34.20
N ILE A 9 -47.65 2.72 -34.05
CA ILE A 9 -47.70 3.87 -33.13
C ILE A 9 -47.75 3.42 -31.66
N ALA A 10 -48.46 2.32 -31.35
CA ALA A 10 -48.44 1.74 -30.00
C ALA A 10 -47.09 1.12 -29.62
N ALA A 11 -46.34 0.55 -30.58
CA ALA A 11 -44.98 0.06 -30.34
C ALA A 11 -43.97 1.21 -30.15
N LEU A 12 -44.15 2.35 -30.82
CA LEU A 12 -43.30 3.54 -30.64
C LEU A 12 -43.59 4.32 -29.35
N LEU A 13 -44.84 4.31 -28.85
CA LEU A 13 -45.17 4.90 -27.54
C LEU A 13 -44.81 4.00 -26.34
N ALA A 14 -44.65 2.68 -26.54
CA ALA A 14 -44.12 1.78 -25.51
C ALA A 14 -42.59 1.85 -25.39
N LEU A 15 -41.87 2.37 -26.39
CA LEU A 15 -40.41 2.51 -26.36
C LEU A 15 -39.92 3.86 -25.82
N ALA A 16 -40.84 4.83 -25.65
CA ALA A 16 -40.51 6.19 -25.18
C ALA A 16 -40.78 6.42 -23.67
N ALA A 17 -41.20 5.40 -22.92
CA ALA A 17 -41.48 5.49 -21.49
C ALA A 17 -40.44 4.76 -20.61
N LEU A 18 -39.24 4.48 -21.13
CA LEU A 18 -38.13 3.86 -20.39
C LEU A 18 -36.87 4.73 -20.31
N THR A 19 -37.03 6.05 -20.40
CA THR A 19 -35.91 7.03 -20.40
C THR A 19 -36.11 8.16 -19.38
N ALA A 20 -36.59 7.84 -18.18
CA ALA A 20 -36.75 8.82 -17.10
C ALA A 20 -36.41 8.27 -15.70
N ALA A 21 -35.32 7.51 -15.58
CA ALA A 21 -34.74 7.13 -14.28
C ALA A 21 -33.19 7.13 -14.26
N ALA A 22 -32.55 8.00 -15.05
CA ALA A 22 -31.08 8.13 -15.08
C ALA A 22 -30.55 9.39 -14.37
N CYS A 23 -31.41 10.14 -13.67
CA CYS A 23 -30.99 11.28 -12.84
C CYS A 23 -31.53 11.14 -11.42
N SER A 24 -31.13 10.06 -10.75
CA SER A 24 -31.03 10.05 -9.30
C SER A 24 -29.55 9.91 -9.00
N GLY A 25 -28.93 10.99 -8.52
CA GLY A 25 -27.68 10.93 -7.75
C GLY A 25 -27.91 10.17 -6.43
N GLY A 26 -28.32 8.91 -6.55
CA GLY A 26 -28.47 7.97 -5.46
C GLY A 26 -27.13 7.30 -5.28
N ALA A 27 -26.42 7.78 -4.26
CA ALA A 27 -25.31 7.14 -3.58
C ALA A 27 -24.91 5.80 -4.18
N ALA A 28 -23.72 5.77 -4.80
CA ALA A 28 -22.96 4.55 -5.03
C ALA A 28 -23.23 3.60 -3.86
N GLN A 29 -23.80 2.44 -4.16
CA GLN A 29 -24.09 1.40 -3.20
C GLN A 29 -22.75 0.98 -2.61
N SER A 30 -22.39 1.67 -1.53
CA SER A 30 -21.11 1.62 -0.86
C SER A 30 -21.15 0.36 -0.02
N GLY A 31 -20.92 -0.78 -0.67
CA GLY A 31 -20.69 -2.03 0.03
C GLY A 31 -19.44 -1.87 0.90
N ASN A 32 -19.61 -1.72 2.22
CA ASN A 32 -18.63 -1.89 3.30
C ASN A 32 -17.23 -1.22 3.19
N GLN A 33 -16.94 -0.42 2.17
CA GLN A 33 -15.62 0.17 1.88
C GLN A 33 -15.73 1.68 1.65
N SER A 34 -16.64 2.34 2.36
CA SER A 34 -16.96 3.76 2.14
C SER A 34 -15.81 4.71 2.46
N THR A 35 -14.81 4.26 3.20
CA THR A 35 -13.63 5.03 3.60
C THR A 35 -12.33 4.25 3.40
N PRO A 36 -11.18 4.94 3.19
CA PRO A 36 -9.85 4.32 3.18
C PRO A 36 -9.57 3.43 4.40
N THR A 37 -10.02 3.82 5.59
CA THR A 37 -9.89 3.03 6.82
C THR A 37 -10.61 1.69 6.72
N LEU A 38 -11.83 1.67 6.16
CA LEU A 38 -12.55 0.41 5.93
C LEU A 38 -11.87 -0.44 4.87
N ALA A 39 -11.33 0.19 3.81
CA ALA A 39 -10.56 -0.51 2.79
C ALA A 39 -9.29 -1.16 3.35
N TYR A 40 -8.57 -0.46 4.21
CA TYR A 40 -7.42 -1.02 4.91
C TYR A 40 -7.79 -2.23 5.77
N LYS A 41 -8.91 -2.16 6.50
CA LYS A 41 -9.40 -3.29 7.32
C LYS A 41 -9.73 -4.51 6.46
N ALA A 42 -10.40 -4.32 5.32
CA ALA A 42 -10.70 -5.41 4.40
C ALA A 42 -9.43 -6.03 3.80
N LEU A 43 -8.44 -5.21 3.44
CA LEU A 43 -7.12 -5.70 3.01
C LEU A 43 -6.44 -6.51 4.11
N TYR A 44 -6.41 -6.00 5.34
CA TYR A 44 -5.84 -6.70 6.48
C TYR A 44 -6.49 -8.08 6.63
N GLU A 45 -7.81 -8.16 6.66
CA GLU A 45 -8.52 -9.44 6.76
C GLU A 45 -8.25 -10.38 5.59
N ALA A 46 -8.23 -9.87 4.36
CA ALA A 46 -7.96 -10.65 3.16
C ALA A 46 -6.54 -11.24 3.16
N VAL A 47 -5.54 -10.45 3.56
CA VAL A 47 -4.15 -10.90 3.73
C VAL A 47 -4.04 -11.96 4.83
N LYS A 48 -4.72 -11.77 5.98
CA LYS A 48 -4.73 -12.76 7.07
C LYS A 48 -5.35 -14.09 6.65
N LYS A 49 -6.35 -14.05 5.76
CA LYS A 49 -7.00 -15.22 5.19
C LYS A 49 -6.24 -15.83 4.01
N LYS A 50 -5.21 -15.16 3.50
CA LYS A 50 -4.52 -15.50 2.24
C LYS A 50 -5.52 -15.69 1.09
N ASP A 51 -6.45 -14.74 0.96
CA ASP A 51 -7.49 -14.77 -0.06
C ASP A 51 -7.10 -13.83 -1.21
N PRO A 52 -6.46 -14.35 -2.28
CA PRO A 52 -5.98 -13.52 -3.37
C PRO A 52 -7.13 -12.80 -4.12
N GLU A 53 -8.33 -13.37 -4.16
CA GLU A 53 -9.47 -12.70 -4.80
C GLU A 53 -9.91 -11.49 -3.98
N ALA A 54 -10.04 -11.65 -2.66
CA ALA A 54 -10.38 -10.54 -1.77
C ALA A 54 -9.27 -9.48 -1.70
N ILE A 55 -7.99 -9.90 -1.72
CA ILE A 55 -6.87 -8.96 -1.79
C ILE A 55 -6.96 -8.15 -3.08
N ASN A 56 -7.15 -8.77 -4.24
CA ASN A 56 -7.26 -8.06 -5.51
C ASN A 56 -8.38 -7.01 -5.54
N LYS A 57 -9.53 -7.29 -4.91
CA LYS A 57 -10.66 -6.34 -4.86
C LYS A 57 -10.31 -5.02 -4.17
N VAL A 58 -9.37 -5.04 -3.22
CA VAL A 58 -8.96 -3.88 -2.44
C VAL A 58 -7.62 -3.28 -2.91
N LEU A 59 -7.06 -3.78 -4.01
CA LEU A 59 -5.87 -3.21 -4.67
C LEU A 59 -6.27 -2.44 -5.91
N SER A 60 -5.73 -1.22 -6.05
CA SER A 60 -5.88 -0.43 -7.27
C SER A 60 -5.33 -1.18 -8.48
N THR A 61 -5.85 -0.87 -9.66
CA THR A 61 -5.42 -1.51 -10.90
C THR A 61 -3.91 -1.33 -11.12
N GLY A 62 -3.40 -0.11 -10.87
CA GLY A 62 -1.96 0.19 -10.98
C GLY A 62 -1.10 -0.62 -10.00
N THR A 63 -1.54 -0.79 -8.76
CA THR A 63 -0.83 -1.63 -7.78
C THR A 63 -0.84 -3.11 -8.18
N GLN A 64 -1.94 -3.61 -8.75
CA GLN A 64 -2.00 -4.98 -9.26
C GLN A 64 -1.00 -5.22 -10.39
N GLU A 65 -0.91 -4.30 -11.35
CA GLU A 65 0.06 -4.36 -12.44
C GLU A 65 1.50 -4.33 -11.93
N MET A 66 1.82 -3.37 -11.05
CA MET A 66 3.12 -3.27 -10.40
C MET A 66 3.52 -4.58 -9.71
N MET A 67 2.59 -5.20 -8.98
CA MET A 67 2.84 -6.47 -8.28
C MET A 67 3.00 -7.65 -9.25
N LYS A 68 2.31 -7.68 -10.39
CA LYS A 68 2.54 -8.68 -11.45
C LYS A 68 3.95 -8.55 -12.03
N THR A 69 4.40 -7.32 -12.31
CA THR A 69 5.77 -7.06 -12.76
C THR A 69 6.79 -7.51 -11.73
N TYR A 70 6.60 -7.14 -10.46
CA TYR A 70 7.49 -7.54 -9.36
C TYR A 70 7.56 -9.07 -9.18
N ALA A 71 6.41 -9.76 -9.27
CA ALA A 71 6.36 -11.22 -9.22
C ALA A 71 7.21 -11.85 -10.33
N GLY A 72 7.09 -11.35 -11.57
CA GLY A 72 7.92 -11.78 -12.70
C GLY A 72 9.41 -11.59 -12.46
N MET A 73 9.83 -10.45 -11.89
CA MET A 73 11.22 -10.19 -11.54
C MET A 73 11.76 -11.17 -10.49
N GLN A 74 10.94 -11.52 -9.50
CA GLN A 74 11.30 -12.43 -8.42
C GLN A 74 11.14 -13.92 -8.78
N LYS A 75 10.72 -14.24 -10.02
CA LYS A 75 10.36 -15.60 -10.45
C LYS A 75 9.33 -16.26 -9.50
N LYS A 76 8.42 -15.44 -8.97
CA LYS A 76 7.31 -15.85 -8.10
C LYS A 76 5.99 -15.70 -8.84
N THR A 77 4.95 -16.35 -8.33
CA THR A 77 3.60 -16.12 -8.84
C THR A 77 3.02 -14.82 -8.27
N TYR A 78 2.12 -14.19 -9.01
CA TYR A 78 1.40 -13.00 -8.55
C TYR A 78 0.70 -13.23 -7.20
N ASN A 79 -0.03 -14.35 -7.08
CA ASN A 79 -0.74 -14.72 -5.86
C ASN A 79 0.21 -14.87 -4.66
N GLU A 80 1.37 -15.51 -4.86
CA GLU A 80 2.38 -15.65 -3.81
C GLU A 80 2.87 -14.27 -3.33
N VAL A 81 3.06 -13.30 -4.22
CA VAL A 81 3.49 -11.95 -3.84
C VAL A 81 2.42 -11.24 -3.03
N ILE A 82 1.15 -11.25 -3.46
CA ILE A 82 0.09 -10.52 -2.77
C ILE A 82 -0.35 -11.18 -1.44
N GLU A 83 -0.26 -12.50 -1.33
CA GLU A 83 -0.52 -13.24 -0.08
C GLU A 83 0.59 -13.00 0.96
N ASN A 84 1.82 -12.79 0.49
CA ASN A 84 2.94 -12.31 1.31
C ASN A 84 2.89 -10.80 1.56
N GLY A 85 1.74 -10.18 1.28
CA GLY A 85 1.26 -8.90 1.79
C GLY A 85 2.05 -7.70 1.28
N LEU A 86 1.36 -6.59 1.18
CA LEU A 86 1.86 -5.43 0.45
C LEU A 86 2.54 -4.40 1.34
N THR A 87 2.25 -4.46 2.64
CA THR A 87 2.78 -3.53 3.64
C THR A 87 3.17 -4.30 4.89
N GLU A 88 4.18 -3.84 5.62
CA GLU A 88 4.56 -4.49 6.87
C GLU A 88 3.42 -4.49 7.90
N THR A 89 2.57 -3.46 7.89
CA THR A 89 1.44 -3.30 8.81
C THR A 89 0.36 -4.37 8.59
N THR A 90 0.17 -4.86 7.34
CA THR A 90 -0.77 -5.97 7.06
C THR A 90 -0.36 -7.31 7.69
N PHE A 91 0.91 -7.46 8.12
CA PHE A 91 1.41 -8.63 8.84
C PHE A 91 1.31 -8.56 10.35
N ALA A 92 0.82 -7.45 10.89
CA ALA A 92 0.67 -7.32 12.32
C ALA A 92 -0.20 -8.47 12.90
N PRO A 93 0.07 -8.89 14.14
CA PRO A 93 -0.72 -9.94 14.79
C PRO A 93 -2.16 -9.51 15.03
N LYS A 94 -2.37 -8.20 15.26
CA LYS A 94 -3.67 -7.55 15.40
C LYS A 94 -3.80 -6.41 14.41
N LEU A 95 -5.04 -6.00 14.14
CA LEU A 95 -5.33 -4.85 13.28
C LEU A 95 -4.60 -3.62 13.82
N PRO A 96 -3.70 -2.99 13.04
CA PRO A 96 -2.98 -1.82 13.48
C PRO A 96 -3.87 -0.60 13.75
N GLU A 97 -3.40 0.28 14.62
CA GLU A 97 -4.01 1.59 14.84
C GLU A 97 -3.91 2.42 13.55
N SER A 98 -4.98 3.16 13.21
CA SER A 98 -5.02 4.03 12.05
C SER A 98 -5.53 5.41 12.43
N ARG A 99 -5.06 6.46 11.75
CA ARG A 99 -5.43 7.86 12.01
C ARG A 99 -5.25 8.73 10.77
N ASN A 100 -5.58 10.01 10.93
CA ASN A 100 -5.26 11.08 9.98
C ASN A 100 -5.66 10.73 8.53
N GLU A 101 -6.85 10.15 8.37
CA GLU A 101 -7.41 9.90 7.05
C GLU A 101 -7.65 11.26 6.35
N LYS A 102 -6.96 11.47 5.22
CA LYS A 102 -7.09 12.68 4.40
C LYS A 102 -7.59 12.27 3.03
N ILE A 103 -8.79 12.73 2.69
CA ILE A 103 -9.44 12.46 1.40
C ILE A 103 -9.40 13.73 0.55
N THR A 104 -8.88 13.62 -0.67
CA THR A 104 -8.86 14.69 -1.66
C THR A 104 -9.44 14.17 -2.97
N GLY A 105 -10.74 14.39 -3.18
CA GLY A 105 -11.45 13.88 -4.35
C GLY A 105 -11.46 12.34 -4.41
N ASN A 106 -10.82 11.79 -5.44
CA ASN A 106 -10.76 10.34 -5.68
C ASN A 106 -9.48 9.69 -5.13
N VAL A 107 -8.71 10.39 -4.30
CA VAL A 107 -7.52 9.82 -3.68
C VAL A 107 -7.47 10.15 -2.19
N ALA A 108 -6.72 9.36 -1.43
CA ALA A 108 -6.59 9.56 0.00
C ALA A 108 -5.24 9.05 0.55
N ILE A 109 -4.89 9.54 1.73
CA ILE A 109 -3.79 9.03 2.54
C ILE A 109 -4.35 8.59 3.90
N LEU A 110 -3.96 7.41 4.36
CA LEU A 110 -4.26 6.89 5.69
C LEU A 110 -2.95 6.62 6.43
N GLU A 111 -2.78 7.17 7.63
CA GLU A 111 -1.65 6.82 8.49
C GLU A 111 -1.97 5.56 9.29
N VAL A 112 -1.08 4.58 9.24
CA VAL A 112 -1.21 3.31 9.96
C VAL A 112 0.02 3.07 10.81
N LYS A 113 -0.18 2.73 12.09
CA LYS A 113 0.92 2.51 13.02
C LYS A 113 1.61 1.17 12.77
N ASN A 114 2.91 1.20 12.52
CA ASN A 114 3.73 0.01 12.51
C ASN A 114 4.12 -0.35 13.95
N GLU A 115 3.53 -1.41 14.50
CA GLU A 115 3.78 -1.78 15.90
C GLU A 115 5.23 -2.23 16.17
N LYS A 116 5.97 -2.65 15.13
CA LYS A 116 7.37 -3.07 15.28
C LYS A 116 8.31 -1.87 15.40
N THR A 117 8.09 -0.84 14.59
CA THR A 117 8.97 0.34 14.53
C THR A 117 8.45 1.51 15.37
N GLY A 118 7.16 1.51 15.73
CA GLY A 118 6.47 2.64 16.34
C GLY A 118 6.17 3.79 15.37
N ALA A 119 6.55 3.66 14.10
CA ALA A 119 6.33 4.69 13.07
C ALA A 119 4.89 4.69 12.56
N TRP A 120 4.49 5.79 11.94
CA TRP A 120 3.23 5.91 11.22
C TRP A 120 3.50 5.85 9.72
N ASP A 121 3.08 4.76 9.09
CA ASP A 121 3.21 4.53 7.66
C ASP A 121 2.03 5.21 6.95
N ALA A 122 2.33 6.12 6.02
CA ALA A 122 1.31 6.73 5.18
C ALA A 122 0.99 5.80 4.01
N LEU A 123 -0.26 5.35 3.91
CA LEU A 123 -0.73 4.45 2.88
C LEU A 123 -1.63 5.20 1.87
N PRO A 124 -1.32 5.14 0.56
CA PRO A 124 -2.08 5.83 -0.47
C PRO A 124 -3.26 4.99 -0.93
N PHE A 125 -4.40 5.62 -1.10
CA PHE A 125 -5.62 5.02 -1.62
C PHE A 125 -6.12 5.79 -2.83
N ALA A 126 -6.72 5.07 -3.77
CA ALA A 126 -7.44 5.61 -4.90
C ALA A 126 -8.87 5.07 -4.90
N LYS A 127 -9.82 5.89 -5.32
CA LYS A 127 -11.22 5.51 -5.47
C LYS A 127 -11.45 5.07 -6.91
N GLU A 128 -11.61 3.77 -7.11
CA GLU A 128 -11.90 3.14 -8.39
C GLU A 128 -13.28 2.47 -8.32
N ASP A 129 -14.15 2.71 -9.30
CA ASP A 129 -15.50 2.13 -9.34
C ASP A 129 -16.31 2.36 -8.04
N GLY A 130 -16.12 3.54 -7.43
CA GLY A 130 -16.76 3.92 -6.18
C GLY A 130 -16.18 3.27 -4.92
N GLN A 131 -15.13 2.45 -5.04
CA GLN A 131 -14.51 1.70 -3.93
C GLN A 131 -13.09 2.22 -3.67
N TRP A 132 -12.73 2.37 -2.40
CA TRP A 132 -11.37 2.72 -2.00
C TRP A 132 -10.46 1.51 -2.11
N LYS A 133 -9.33 1.66 -2.79
CA LYS A 133 -8.33 0.60 -3.00
C LYS A 133 -6.93 1.12 -2.71
N LEU A 134 -6.06 0.25 -2.20
CA LEU A 134 -4.67 0.57 -1.92
C LEU A 134 -3.90 0.82 -3.23
N ALA A 135 -3.21 1.95 -3.30
CA ALA A 135 -2.60 2.49 -4.51
C ALA A 135 -1.10 2.78 -4.36
N ILE A 136 -0.32 1.78 -3.93
CA ILE A 136 1.12 1.91 -3.69
C ILE A 136 1.88 2.37 -4.94
N ASP A 137 1.42 1.96 -6.13
CA ASP A 137 1.98 2.40 -7.41
C ASP A 137 2.08 3.93 -7.53
N THR A 138 1.19 4.68 -6.88
CA THR A 138 1.21 6.15 -6.88
C THR A 138 2.45 6.75 -6.23
N TYR A 139 3.04 6.06 -5.24
CA TYR A 139 4.34 6.47 -4.68
C TYR A 139 5.47 6.23 -5.67
N PHE A 140 5.48 5.07 -6.32
CA PHE A 140 6.50 4.75 -7.33
C PHE A 140 6.42 5.68 -8.55
N ARG A 141 5.21 6.10 -8.91
CA ARG A 141 4.94 7.05 -9.99
C ARG A 141 5.17 8.51 -9.58
N GLY A 142 5.39 8.80 -8.30
CA GLY A 142 5.58 10.16 -7.80
C GLY A 142 4.30 11.03 -7.79
N THR A 143 3.12 10.43 -7.90
CA THR A 143 1.83 11.15 -7.85
C THR A 143 1.31 11.35 -6.43
N MET A 144 1.92 10.67 -5.47
CA MET A 144 1.59 10.75 -4.04
C MET A 144 2.83 10.96 -3.17
N SER A 145 2.62 11.63 -2.05
CA SER A 145 3.57 11.78 -0.95
C SER A 145 2.87 11.50 0.39
N PRO A 146 3.61 11.28 1.49
CA PRO A 146 3.00 11.15 2.82
C PRO A 146 2.15 12.36 3.23
N SER A 147 2.39 13.52 2.64
CA SER A 147 1.65 14.76 2.90
C SER A 147 0.35 14.88 2.09
N GLY A 148 0.13 14.01 1.10
CA GLY A 148 -0.98 14.08 0.15
C GLY A 148 -0.54 14.03 -1.32
N PRO A 149 -1.47 14.31 -2.26
CA PRO A 149 -1.19 14.35 -3.69
C PRO A 149 -0.10 15.36 -4.01
N THR A 150 0.81 15.01 -4.92
CA THR A 150 1.88 15.93 -5.37
C THR A 150 1.36 17.00 -6.32
N ASN A 151 0.21 16.77 -6.96
CA ASN A 151 -0.56 17.74 -7.72
C ASN A 151 -1.98 17.87 -7.10
N PRO A 152 -2.22 18.86 -6.22
CA PRO A 152 -3.51 19.01 -5.55
C PRO A 152 -4.66 19.40 -6.48
N GLU A 153 -4.36 20.09 -7.58
CA GLU A 153 -5.37 20.53 -8.56
C GLU A 153 -5.87 19.35 -9.41
N HIS A 154 -4.99 18.38 -9.68
CA HIS A 154 -5.30 17.17 -10.46
C HIS A 154 -4.80 15.92 -9.72
N PRO A 155 -5.48 15.50 -8.63
CA PRO A 155 -5.02 14.42 -7.78
C PRO A 155 -4.94 13.08 -8.53
N GLY A 156 -3.78 12.42 -8.46
CA GLY A 156 -3.52 11.14 -9.13
C GLY A 156 -2.96 11.28 -10.55
N GLU A 157 -2.94 12.49 -11.12
CA GLU A 157 -2.28 12.77 -12.38
C GLU A 157 -0.77 12.92 -12.17
N LEU A 158 0.01 12.46 -13.16
CA LEU A 158 1.46 12.64 -13.14
C LEU A 158 1.78 14.13 -13.21
N PRO A 159 2.73 14.64 -12.41
CA PRO A 159 3.19 16.00 -12.59
C PRO A 159 3.73 16.17 -14.02
N PRO A 160 3.56 17.35 -14.65
CA PRO A 160 4.05 17.58 -16.00
C PRO A 160 5.53 17.20 -16.13
N GLY A 161 5.84 16.30 -17.07
CA GLY A 161 7.21 15.80 -17.30
C GLY A 161 7.57 14.50 -16.57
N ALA A 162 6.74 14.00 -15.66
CA ALA A 162 6.89 12.63 -15.15
C ALA A 162 6.31 11.66 -16.19
N GLN A 163 7.16 10.91 -16.88
CA GLN A 163 6.70 9.80 -17.70
C GLN A 163 6.28 8.63 -16.78
N PRO A 164 5.25 7.83 -17.14
CA PRO A 164 5.00 6.55 -16.51
C PRO A 164 6.21 5.65 -16.80
N GLY A 165 7.22 5.73 -15.94
CA GLY A 165 8.36 4.83 -16.00
C GLY A 165 7.80 3.43 -15.78
N VAL A 166 7.98 2.56 -16.77
CA VAL A 166 8.19 1.14 -16.45
C VAL A 166 9.17 1.11 -15.26
N PRO A 167 8.90 0.36 -14.19
CA PRO A 167 9.85 0.26 -13.09
C PRO A 167 11.17 -0.17 -13.70
N SER A 168 12.11 0.77 -13.80
CA SER A 168 13.43 0.47 -14.32
C SER A 168 13.96 -0.61 -13.39
N ALA A 169 14.33 -1.76 -13.95
CA ALA A 169 14.75 -2.95 -13.21
C ALA A 169 16.09 -2.77 -12.48
N THR A 170 16.43 -1.54 -12.10
CA THR A 170 17.54 -1.21 -11.23
C THR A 170 17.02 -1.22 -9.79
N PRO A 171 17.44 -2.16 -8.93
CA PRO A 171 17.07 -2.14 -7.52
C PRO A 171 17.45 -0.79 -6.90
N PRO A 172 16.68 -0.28 -5.93
CA PRO A 172 17.01 0.96 -5.24
C PRO A 172 18.24 0.72 -4.37
N ASN A 173 19.42 0.78 -4.98
CA ASN A 173 20.67 0.95 -4.23
C ASN A 173 20.80 2.43 -3.89
N GLY A 174 19.85 2.91 -3.07
CA GLY A 174 19.76 4.27 -2.57
C GLY A 174 19.83 4.24 -1.05
N LYS A 175 21.03 4.07 -0.51
CA LYS A 175 21.35 4.57 0.84
C LYS A 175 20.83 6.01 0.94
N PRO A 176 20.10 6.39 2.00
CA PRO A 176 19.84 7.80 2.28
C PRO A 176 21.19 8.51 2.43
N SER A 177 21.54 9.35 1.46
CA SER A 177 22.77 10.13 1.47
C SER A 177 22.61 11.25 2.49
N LEU A 178 23.19 11.07 3.68
CA LEU A 178 23.46 12.15 4.63
C LEU A 178 24.51 13.08 4.01
N LYS A 179 24.09 14.33 3.73
CA LYS A 179 24.89 15.56 3.65
C LYS A 179 26.19 15.52 2.82
N GLN A 180 26.09 16.09 1.62
CA GLN A 180 27.24 16.66 0.90
C GLN A 180 27.96 17.70 1.78
N GLY A 181 29.27 17.53 1.96
CA GLY A 181 30.17 18.59 2.40
C GLY A 181 30.51 19.55 1.25
N PRO A 182 31.09 20.73 1.54
CA PRO A 182 31.59 21.64 0.50
C PRO A 182 32.87 21.10 -0.16
N GLN A 183 32.99 21.37 -1.46
CA GLN A 183 34.03 20.98 -2.40
C GLN A 183 35.33 21.84 -2.30
N PRO A 184 36.40 21.49 -3.05
CA PRO A 184 37.80 21.52 -2.60
C PRO A 184 38.65 22.69 -3.14
N GLY A 185 39.84 22.85 -2.56
CA GLY A 185 40.97 23.48 -3.25
C GLY A 185 42.18 23.68 -2.33
N THR A 186 43.30 23.01 -2.61
CA THR A 186 44.65 23.56 -2.92
C THR A 186 45.68 22.41 -2.90
N PRO A 187 46.61 22.30 -3.88
CA PRO A 187 47.66 21.27 -3.94
C PRO A 187 48.97 21.72 -3.24
N LEU A 188 49.97 20.82 -3.20
CA LEU A 188 51.38 20.87 -2.71
C LEU A 188 51.56 19.86 -1.54
N ALA A 189 52.55 18.97 -1.43
CA ALA A 189 53.81 18.68 -2.11
C ALA A 189 54.22 17.20 -1.78
N PRO A 190 55.27 16.62 -2.38
CA PRO A 190 55.63 15.22 -2.21
C PRO A 190 56.62 14.97 -1.06
N GLY A 191 56.43 13.87 -0.34
CA GLY A 191 57.46 13.25 0.49
C GLY A 191 57.05 13.02 1.94
N SER A 192 56.87 11.75 2.31
CA SER A 192 57.49 11.12 3.50
C SER A 192 56.76 9.82 3.90
N VAL A 193 57.48 8.70 3.72
CA VAL A 193 57.62 7.51 4.59
C VAL A 193 56.35 6.78 5.13
N PRO A 194 56.22 5.45 4.94
CA PRO A 194 55.16 4.65 5.56
C PRO A 194 55.54 4.22 7.00
N PRO A 195 54.56 3.96 7.87
CA PRO A 195 54.68 2.73 8.66
C PRO A 195 53.36 2.02 9.04
N ALA A 196 53.55 0.73 9.30
CA ALA A 196 52.83 -0.13 10.24
C ALA A 196 51.45 -0.71 9.84
N GLU A 197 51.55 -1.89 9.24
CA GLU A 197 50.75 -3.10 9.49
C GLU A 197 49.99 -3.08 10.84
N GLN A 198 48.65 -3.02 10.76
CA GLN A 198 47.76 -3.25 11.89
C GLN A 198 47.20 -4.67 11.80
N THR A 199 47.60 -5.51 12.74
CA THR A 199 47.00 -6.82 13.02
C THR A 199 45.56 -6.64 13.53
N PRO A 200 44.61 -7.50 13.12
CA PRO A 200 43.25 -7.44 13.63
C PRO A 200 43.15 -7.95 15.09
N PRO A 201 42.26 -7.37 15.91
CA PRO A 201 42.06 -7.79 17.30
C PRO A 201 41.34 -9.16 17.40
N PRO A 202 41.55 -9.91 18.50
CA PRO A 202 40.95 -11.22 18.71
C PRO A 202 39.44 -11.14 19.03
N ALA A 203 38.74 -12.20 18.65
CA ALA A 203 37.30 -12.40 18.83
C ALA A 203 36.86 -12.41 20.31
N PRO A 204 35.66 -11.91 20.64
CA PRO A 204 35.15 -11.91 22.00
C PRO A 204 34.68 -13.30 22.44
N THR A 205 35.24 -13.76 23.55
CA THR A 205 34.81 -14.90 24.37
C THR A 205 33.37 -14.72 24.87
N GLN A 206 32.44 -15.58 24.47
CA GLN A 206 31.13 -15.70 25.13
C GLN A 206 31.25 -16.62 26.36
N SER A 207 31.18 -16.02 27.54
CA SER A 207 31.12 -16.69 28.84
C SER A 207 29.78 -16.39 29.53
N GLY A 208 29.03 -17.45 29.85
CA GLY A 208 27.97 -17.49 30.87
C GLY A 208 26.66 -16.76 30.51
N LYS A 209 25.48 -17.11 31.02
CA LYS A 209 25.02 -17.99 32.12
C LYS A 209 23.47 -18.07 31.97
N PRO A 210 22.65 -18.57 32.93
CA PRO A 210 22.00 -19.88 32.91
C PRO A 210 20.45 -19.85 33.02
N SER A 211 19.89 -21.06 33.20
CA SER A 211 18.70 -21.39 34.00
C SER A 211 17.33 -21.19 33.39
N ALA A 212 16.79 -22.32 32.94
CA ALA A 212 15.37 -22.60 32.87
C ALA A 212 14.79 -22.89 34.27
N GLN A 213 13.65 -22.27 34.59
CA GLN A 213 12.66 -22.79 35.53
C GLN A 213 11.29 -22.75 34.84
N PRO A 214 10.58 -23.88 34.71
CA PRO A 214 9.16 -23.89 34.40
C PRO A 214 8.36 -23.94 35.71
N GLU A 215 7.64 -22.86 36.02
CA GLU A 215 6.67 -22.83 37.11
C GLU A 215 5.38 -23.54 36.66
N LYS A 216 5.10 -24.69 37.30
CA LYS A 216 3.85 -25.44 37.14
C LYS A 216 2.76 -24.78 37.99
N SER A 217 1.89 -23.98 37.37
CA SER A 217 0.63 -23.59 37.99
C SER A 217 -0.41 -24.68 37.75
N LYS A 218 -0.62 -25.56 38.74
CA LYS A 218 -1.75 -26.49 38.82
C LYS A 218 -2.91 -25.79 39.54
N GLY A 219 -4.00 -25.61 38.82
CA GLY A 219 -5.27 -25.16 39.39
C GLY A 219 -5.91 -26.23 40.29
N ILE A 220 -6.60 -25.78 41.34
CA ILE A 220 -7.73 -26.48 41.96
C ILE A 220 -8.72 -25.42 42.44
N LYS A 221 -9.88 -25.33 41.79
CA LYS A 221 -11.14 -24.88 42.40
C LYS A 221 -12.27 -25.68 41.77
N PRO A 222 -13.02 -26.44 42.58
CA PRO A 222 -14.48 -26.29 42.60
C PRO A 222 -15.09 -26.65 43.99
N PRO A 223 -16.41 -26.74 44.17
CA PRO A 223 -17.42 -25.71 43.90
C PRO A 223 -18.44 -25.54 45.07
N THR A 224 -19.34 -24.57 44.89
CA THR A 224 -20.74 -24.47 45.40
C THR A 224 -21.04 -24.63 46.90
N ARG A 225 -21.66 -23.60 47.48
CA ARG A 225 -22.99 -23.73 48.07
C ARG A 225 -23.80 -22.45 47.89
#